data_AF-A0A1T2XHA7-F1
#
_entry.id   AF-A0A1T2XHA7-F1
#
_cell.length_a   1.000
_cell.length_b   1.000
_cell.length_c   1.000
_cell.angle_alpha   90.00
_cell.angle_beta   90.00
_cell.angle_gamma   90.00
#
_symmetry.space_group_name_H-M   'P 1'
#
loop_
_entity.id
_entity.type
_entity.pdbx_description
1 polymer ?
#
loop_
_entity_poly.entity_id
_entity_poly.type
_entity_poly.pdbx_seq_one_letter_code
_entity_poly.pdbx_strand_id
1 'polypeptide(L)'
;MNLLEEKRALMKLIVELIHERKAITSLYEAIENRLNRIEEIENTISEGQSYTKTTIIPKKEIDRAKFNDQKIKPSSIPYDIISKDICYILKTSGIPMNGSKIHSSITKNLHFNLDYKNLVNNILPKMVKDNNLPIEKVHRGFWQYRRAEKTQR
;
A
#
# COMPACT_ATOMS: atom_id res chain seq x y z
N MET A 1 -42.39 38.39 -15.48
CA MET A 1 -41.57 37.42 -16.25
C MET A 1 -42.32 37.16 -17.55
N ASN A 2 -41.67 37.31 -18.70
CA ASN A 2 -42.30 37.07 -19.99
C ASN A 2 -42.42 35.54 -20.23
N LEU A 3 -43.54 35.06 -20.77
CA LEU A 3 -43.75 33.63 -21.09
C LEU A 3 -42.61 33.04 -21.93
N LEU A 4 -42.02 33.85 -22.80
CA LEU A 4 -40.88 33.44 -23.64
C LEU A 4 -39.58 33.28 -22.84
N GLU A 5 -39.38 34.07 -21.79
CA GLU A 5 -38.24 33.96 -20.87
C GLU A 5 -38.39 32.73 -19.97
N GLU A 6 -39.59 32.50 -19.45
CA GLU A 6 -39.91 31.32 -18.63
C GLU A 6 -39.68 30.03 -19.44
N LYS A 7 -40.17 29.98 -20.69
CA LYS A 7 -39.91 28.84 -21.60
C LYS A 7 -38.42 28.57 -21.79
N ARG A 8 -37.59 29.62 -21.96
CA ARG A 8 -36.13 29.47 -22.11
C ARG A 8 -35.47 28.98 -20.82
N ALA A 9 -35.89 29.50 -19.67
CA ALA A 9 -35.38 29.08 -18.37
C ALA A 9 -35.71 27.59 -18.10
N LEU A 10 -36.94 27.17 -18.37
CA LEU A 10 -37.36 25.76 -18.25
C LEU A 10 -36.59 24.85 -19.21
N MET A 11 -36.38 25.27 -20.46
CA MET A 11 -35.55 24.51 -21.41
C MET A 11 -34.11 24.32 -20.90
N LYS A 12 -33.51 25.38 -20.32
CA LYS A 12 -32.17 25.29 -19.75
C LYS A 12 -32.12 24.30 -18.58
N LEU A 13 -33.11 24.35 -17.68
CA LEU A 13 -33.21 23.43 -16.56
C LEU A 13 -33.37 21.97 -17.02
N ILE A 14 -34.19 21.72 -18.04
CA ILE A 14 -34.34 20.38 -18.64
C ILE A 14 -33.00 19.87 -19.17
N VAL A 15 -32.23 20.73 -19.85
CA VAL A 15 -30.91 20.34 -20.38
C VAL A 15 -29.96 20.01 -19.24
N GLU A 16 -29.92 20.82 -18.18
CA GLU A 16 -29.08 20.55 -16.99
C GLU A 16 -29.46 19.22 -16.33
N LEU A 17 -30.76 18.95 -16.14
CA LEU A 17 -31.24 17.67 -15.60
C LEU A 17 -30.84 16.47 -16.47
N ILE A 18 -30.86 16.61 -17.79
CA ILE A 18 -30.41 15.56 -18.71
C ILE A 18 -28.90 15.31 -18.55
N HIS A 19 -28.10 16.36 -18.39
CA HIS A 19 -26.65 16.22 -18.17
C HIS A 19 -26.35 15.54 -16.84
N GLU A 20 -27.03 15.93 -15.77
CA GLU A 20 -26.90 15.28 -14.46
C GLU A 20 -27.29 13.80 -14.52
N ARG A 21 -28.42 13.49 -15.16
CA ARG A 21 -28.84 12.10 -15.37
C ARG A 21 -27.79 11.30 -16.11
N LYS A 22 -27.20 11.85 -17.18
CA LYS A 22 -26.14 11.19 -17.94
C LYS A 22 -24.90 10.94 -17.08
N ALA A 23 -24.49 11.91 -16.27
CA ALA A 23 -23.36 11.76 -15.35
C ALA A 23 -23.62 10.66 -14.31
N ILE A 24 -24.83 10.59 -13.75
CA ILE A 24 -25.25 9.54 -12.83
C ILE A 24 -25.19 8.17 -13.51
N THR A 25 -25.68 8.04 -14.74
CA THR A 25 -25.59 6.77 -15.49
C THR A 25 -24.14 6.33 -15.70
N SER A 26 -23.24 7.24 -16.09
CA SER A 26 -21.82 6.89 -16.25
C SER A 26 -21.16 6.47 -14.93
N LEU A 27 -21.54 7.09 -13.81
CA LEU A 27 -21.05 6.67 -12.49
C LEU A 27 -21.57 5.28 -12.10
N TYR A 28 -22.85 5.01 -12.37
CA TYR A 28 -23.45 3.69 -12.15
C TYR A 28 -22.69 2.62 -12.94
N GLU A 29 -22.47 2.82 -14.24
CA GLU A 29 -21.72 1.88 -15.09
C GLU A 29 -20.28 1.68 -14.58
N ALA A 30 -19.61 2.74 -14.12
CA ALA A 30 -18.26 2.63 -13.57
C ALA A 30 -18.22 1.79 -12.29
N ILE A 31 -19.22 1.92 -11.43
CA ILE A 31 -19.34 1.14 -10.19
C ILE A 31 -19.65 -0.33 -10.52
N GLU A 32 -20.60 -0.58 -11.41
CA GLU A 32 -20.98 -1.93 -11.87
C GLU A 32 -19.77 -2.66 -12.47
N ASN A 33 -19.03 -2.02 -13.36
CA ASN A 33 -17.80 -2.58 -13.94
C ASN A 33 -16.75 -2.91 -12.86
N ARG A 34 -16.62 -2.05 -11.85
CA ARG A 34 -15.67 -2.28 -10.74
C ARG A 34 -16.11 -3.45 -9.87
N LEU A 35 -17.42 -3.62 -9.65
CA LEU A 35 -17.97 -4.73 -8.89
C LEU A 35 -17.73 -6.07 -9.61
N ASN A 36 -18.03 -6.13 -10.90
CA ASN A 36 -17.78 -7.32 -11.74
C ASN A 36 -16.30 -7.71 -11.71
N ARG A 37 -15.39 -6.74 -11.77
CA ARG A 37 -13.94 -7.02 -11.69
C ARG A 37 -13.53 -7.57 -10.31
N ILE A 38 -14.17 -7.13 -9.23
CA ILE A 38 -13.92 -7.68 -7.89
C ILE A 38 -14.41 -9.13 -7.84
N GLU A 39 -15.60 -9.40 -8.36
CA GLU A 39 -16.17 -10.75 -8.44
C GLU A 39 -15.29 -11.70 -9.28
N GLU A 40 -14.76 -11.24 -10.42
CA GLU A 40 -13.78 -11.99 -11.21
C GLU A 40 -12.52 -12.33 -10.39
N ILE A 41 -11.98 -11.36 -9.65
CA ILE A 41 -10.80 -11.58 -8.80
C ILE A 41 -11.12 -12.61 -7.69
N GLU A 42 -12.26 -12.48 -7.03
CA GLU A 42 -12.70 -13.42 -6.00
C GLU A 42 -12.86 -14.83 -6.55
N ASN A 43 -13.46 -14.98 -7.73
CA ASN A 43 -13.62 -16.27 -8.41
C ASN A 43 -12.25 -16.88 -8.78
N THR A 44 -11.32 -16.09 -9.32
CA THR A 44 -9.96 -16.60 -9.63
C THR A 44 -9.17 -17.03 -8.40
N ILE A 45 -9.38 -16.38 -7.26
CA ILE A 45 -8.76 -16.75 -5.98
C ILE A 45 -9.42 -18.01 -5.40
N SER A 46 -10.76 -18.11 -5.52
CA SER A 46 -11.53 -19.22 -4.97
C SER A 46 -11.41 -20.52 -5.80
N GLU A 47 -11.14 -20.42 -7.11
CA GLU A 47 -10.90 -21.57 -8.00
C GLU A 47 -9.45 -22.10 -7.96
N GLY A 48 -8.55 -21.50 -7.18
CA GLY A 48 -7.21 -22.06 -6.94
C GLY A 48 -6.36 -22.28 -8.20
N GLN A 49 -6.55 -21.48 -9.26
CA GLN A 49 -5.74 -21.57 -10.47
C GLN A 49 -4.32 -21.03 -10.22
N SER A 50 -3.46 -21.91 -9.72
CA SER A 50 -2.02 -21.77 -9.77
C SER A 50 -1.57 -21.66 -11.24
N TYR A 51 -1.13 -20.48 -11.66
CA TYR A 51 -0.51 -20.29 -12.98
C TYR A 51 0.91 -20.90 -12.99
N THR A 52 1.03 -22.21 -12.85
CA THR A 52 2.24 -22.94 -13.23
C THR A 52 2.13 -23.37 -14.68
N LYS A 53 2.43 -22.46 -15.61
CA LYS A 53 2.94 -22.88 -16.93
C LYS A 53 4.47 -22.90 -16.86
N THR A 54 4.99 -23.89 -16.16
CA THR A 54 6.40 -24.28 -16.27
C THR A 54 6.46 -25.30 -17.40
N THR A 55 7.00 -24.91 -18.56
CA THR A 55 7.45 -25.88 -19.56
C THR A 55 8.49 -26.77 -18.91
N ILE A 56 8.16 -28.05 -18.70
CA ILE A 56 9.06 -29.05 -18.15
C ILE A 56 10.17 -29.29 -19.18
N ILE A 57 11.33 -28.67 -18.97
CA ILE A 57 12.54 -28.96 -19.72
C ILE A 57 13.11 -30.30 -19.21
N PRO A 58 13.39 -31.28 -20.09
CA PRO A 58 13.92 -32.59 -19.69
C PRO A 58 15.25 -32.49 -18.91
N LYS A 59 15.33 -33.29 -17.85
CA LYS A 59 16.32 -33.29 -16.75
C LYS A 59 17.78 -33.64 -17.12
N LYS A 60 18.22 -33.55 -18.39
CA LYS A 60 19.54 -34.04 -18.83
C LYS A 60 20.56 -32.97 -19.25
N GLU A 61 20.19 -31.69 -19.29
CA GLU A 61 21.13 -30.62 -19.67
C GLU A 61 21.03 -29.40 -18.75
N ILE A 62 21.33 -29.57 -17.47
CA ILE A 62 21.65 -28.43 -16.59
C ILE A 62 23.12 -28.54 -16.25
N ASP A 63 23.93 -28.06 -17.19
CA ASP A 63 25.34 -27.78 -16.96
C ASP A 63 25.48 -26.81 -15.79
N ARG A 64 26.47 -27.11 -14.96
CA ARG A 64 26.81 -26.43 -13.71
C ARG A 64 27.46 -25.07 -14.00
N ALA A 65 26.71 -24.15 -14.60
CA ALA A 65 27.18 -22.81 -14.88
C ALA A 65 26.27 -21.76 -14.21
N LYS A 66 26.70 -21.33 -13.02
CA LYS A 66 26.58 -19.93 -12.56
C LYS A 66 25.18 -19.30 -12.54
N PHE A 67 24.16 -19.99 -12.03
CA PHE A 67 22.98 -19.28 -11.52
C PHE A 67 23.25 -18.84 -10.09
N ASN A 68 23.71 -17.59 -10.00
CA ASN A 68 23.80 -16.84 -8.75
C ASN A 68 22.39 -16.83 -8.12
N ASP A 69 22.23 -17.45 -6.95
CA ASP A 69 21.00 -17.53 -6.18
C ASP A 69 20.51 -16.13 -5.76
N GLN A 70 19.94 -15.37 -6.70
CA GLN A 70 19.06 -14.26 -6.35
C GLN A 70 17.70 -14.87 -6.07
N LYS A 71 17.51 -15.28 -4.80
CA LYS A 71 16.21 -15.60 -4.23
C LYS A 71 15.20 -14.54 -4.69
N ILE A 72 14.32 -14.93 -5.62
CA ILE A 72 13.19 -14.12 -6.05
C ILE A 72 12.34 -13.91 -4.81
N LYS A 73 12.44 -12.72 -4.21
CA LYS A 73 11.60 -12.36 -3.07
C LYS A 73 10.18 -12.14 -3.61
N PRO A 74 9.14 -12.69 -2.95
CA PRO A 74 7.76 -12.33 -3.27
C PRO A 74 7.63 -10.81 -3.17
N SER A 75 6.75 -10.20 -3.98
CA SER A 75 6.48 -8.76 -4.06
C SER A 75 6.23 -8.14 -2.68
N SER A 76 7.32 -7.90 -1.97
CA SER A 76 7.35 -7.41 -0.61
C SER A 76 7.52 -5.91 -0.73
N ILE A 77 6.64 -5.17 -0.05
CA ILE A 77 6.75 -3.72 0.08
C ILE A 77 8.23 -3.39 0.35
N PRO A 78 8.84 -2.50 -0.43
CA PRO A 78 10.26 -2.22 -0.29
C PRO A 78 10.56 -1.81 1.15
N TYR A 79 11.40 -2.61 1.81
CA TYR A 79 11.88 -2.34 3.18
C TYR A 79 12.41 -0.91 3.30
N ASP A 80 12.99 -0.37 2.23
CA ASP A 80 13.53 0.98 2.16
C ASP A 80 12.47 2.07 2.32
N ILE A 81 11.24 1.84 1.85
CA ILE A 81 10.14 2.81 2.01
C ILE A 81 9.64 2.76 3.46
N ILE A 82 9.29 1.56 3.95
CA ILE A 82 8.79 1.37 5.32
C ILE A 82 9.80 1.89 6.35
N SER A 83 11.08 1.63 6.13
CA SER A 83 12.13 2.04 7.06
C SER A 83 12.29 3.56 7.15
N LYS A 84 12.17 4.28 6.02
CA LYS A 84 12.20 5.75 5.99
C LYS A 84 11.00 6.34 6.72
N ASP A 85 9.80 5.80 6.51
CA ASP A 85 8.59 6.30 7.15
C ASP A 85 8.59 6.07 8.66
N ILE A 86 9.02 4.88 9.11
CA ILE A 86 9.22 4.59 10.54
C ILE A 86 10.21 5.59 11.15
N CYS A 87 11.35 5.84 10.49
CA CYS A 87 12.32 6.83 10.93
C CYS A 87 11.69 8.22 11.06
N TYR A 88 10.91 8.65 10.07
CA TYR A 88 10.24 9.95 10.07
C TYR A 88 9.23 10.07 11.22
N ILE A 89 8.40 9.05 11.43
CA ILE A 89 7.41 9.01 12.52
C ILE A 89 8.10 9.11 13.87
N LEU A 90 9.14 8.31 14.12
CA LEU A 90 9.88 8.30 15.38
C LEU A 90 10.68 9.59 15.60
N LYS A 91 11.21 10.19 14.53
CA LYS A 91 11.91 11.47 14.60
C LYS A 91 10.94 12.60 14.97
N THR A 92 9.75 12.60 14.38
CA THR A 92 8.72 13.62 14.59
C THR A 92 8.07 13.48 15.96
N SER A 93 7.84 12.26 16.45
CA SER A 93 7.28 12.05 17.79
C SER A 93 8.21 12.55 18.89
N GLY A 94 9.53 12.39 18.72
CA GLY A 94 10.54 12.79 19.69
C GLY A 94 10.53 11.97 20.99
N ILE A 95 9.63 11.01 21.13
CA ILE A 95 9.45 10.12 22.29
C ILE A 95 9.38 8.64 21.85
N PRO A 96 9.71 7.69 22.73
CA PRO A 96 9.52 6.27 22.45
C PRO A 96 8.07 5.96 22.06
N MET A 97 7.89 5.24 20.95
CA MET A 97 6.57 4.82 20.49
C MET A 97 6.42 3.31 20.60
N ASN A 98 5.21 2.88 20.98
CA ASN A 98 4.88 1.46 20.96
C ASN A 98 4.64 0.98 19.53
N GLY A 99 4.81 -0.33 19.31
CA GLY A 99 4.65 -0.94 17.99
C GLY A 99 3.26 -0.68 17.38
N SER A 100 2.22 -0.65 18.21
CA SER A 100 0.84 -0.45 17.76
C SER A 100 0.59 0.97 17.24
N LYS A 101 1.14 2.00 17.90
CA LYS A 101 1.06 3.38 17.42
C LYS A 101 1.87 3.56 16.14
N ILE A 102 3.07 2.96 16.06
CA ILE A 102 3.89 2.97 14.85
C ILE A 102 3.09 2.37 13.68
N HIS A 103 2.50 1.19 13.89
CA HIS A 103 1.65 0.51 12.89
C HIS A 103 0.48 1.39 12.45
N SER A 104 -0.28 1.93 13.40
CA SER A 104 -1.42 2.79 13.10
C SER A 104 -1.03 4.05 12.34
N SER A 105 0.11 4.67 12.67
CA SER A 105 0.62 5.85 11.96
C SER A 105 1.07 5.53 10.53
N ILE A 106 1.69 4.37 10.32
CA ILE A 106 2.12 3.90 8.99
C ILE A 106 0.91 3.57 8.12
N THR A 107 -0.04 2.80 8.63
CA THR A 107 -1.25 2.42 7.87
C THR A 107 -2.13 3.62 7.51
N LYS A 108 -2.12 4.68 8.33
CA LYS A 108 -2.80 5.94 7.98
C LYS A 108 -2.13 6.69 6.82
N ASN A 109 -0.80 6.61 6.73
CA ASN A 109 -0.02 7.37 5.77
C ASN A 109 0.28 6.59 4.47
N LEU A 110 0.19 5.26 4.50
CA LEU A 110 0.58 4.39 3.38
C LEU A 110 -0.62 3.60 2.87
N HIS A 111 -0.79 3.57 1.55
CA HIS A 111 -1.86 2.83 0.86
C HIS A 111 -1.66 1.30 0.82
N PHE A 112 -0.75 0.74 1.63
CA PHE A 112 -0.49 -0.70 1.65
C PHE A 112 -0.77 -1.34 3.01
N ASN A 113 -1.26 -2.58 2.96
CA ASN A 113 -1.55 -3.38 4.13
C ASN A 113 -0.26 -3.96 4.71
N LEU A 114 0.38 -3.22 5.62
CA LEU A 114 1.43 -3.76 6.46
C LEU A 114 0.81 -4.50 7.65
N ASP A 115 1.10 -5.79 7.81
CA ASP A 115 0.67 -6.54 8.99
C ASP A 115 1.45 -6.12 10.25
N TYR A 116 0.75 -5.96 11.37
CA TYR A 116 1.31 -5.62 12.68
C TYR A 116 2.34 -6.67 13.14
N LYS A 117 2.03 -7.96 12.94
CA LYS A 117 2.91 -9.05 13.34
C LYS A 117 4.22 -9.01 12.56
N ASN A 118 4.16 -8.70 11.27
CA ASN A 118 5.33 -8.51 10.42
C ASN A 118 6.15 -7.27 10.83
N LEU A 119 5.50 -6.14 11.13
CA LEU A 119 6.18 -4.93 11.60
C LEU A 119 7.00 -5.19 12.87
N VAL A 120 6.38 -5.79 13.89
CA VAL A 120 6.98 -5.98 15.21
C VAL A 120 8.04 -7.08 15.24
N ASN A 121 7.82 -8.18 14.51
CA ASN A 121 8.72 -9.34 14.60
C ASN A 121 9.83 -9.33 13.55
N ASN A 122 9.60 -8.71 12.38
CA ASN A 122 10.56 -8.74 11.28
C ASN A 122 11.16 -7.37 10.98
N ILE A 123 10.32 -6.36 10.74
CA ILE A 123 10.80 -5.06 10.25
C ILE A 123 11.54 -4.28 11.33
N LEU A 124 10.90 -4.01 12.47
CA LEU A 124 11.48 -3.22 13.55
C LEU A 124 12.78 -3.85 14.11
N PRO A 125 12.87 -5.18 14.34
CA PRO A 125 14.12 -5.80 14.76
C PRO A 125 15.20 -5.74 13.69
N LYS A 126 14.83 -5.86 12.40
CA LYS A 126 15.76 -5.71 11.29
C LYS A 126 16.32 -4.28 11.22
N MET A 127 15.49 -3.27 11.44
CA MET A 127 15.91 -1.87 11.47
C MET A 127 16.88 -1.57 12.62
N VAL A 128 16.67 -2.16 13.79
CA VAL A 128 17.59 -2.00 14.93
C VAL A 128 18.94 -2.67 14.68
N LYS A 129 18.97 -3.77 13.93
CA LYS A 129 20.21 -4.45 13.51
C LYS A 129 20.94 -3.69 12.40
N ASP A 130 20.24 -2.82 11.68
CA ASP A 130 20.78 -2.04 10.59
C ASP A 130 21.46 -0.78 11.13
N ASN A 131 22.79 -0.81 11.24
CA ASN A 131 23.57 0.29 11.82
C ASN A 131 23.43 1.62 11.05
N ASN A 132 22.93 1.58 9.81
CA ASN A 132 22.70 2.77 9.00
C ASN A 132 21.43 3.52 9.40
N LEU A 133 20.55 2.91 10.19
CA LEU A 133 19.29 3.51 10.60
C LEU A 133 19.39 4.07 12.03
N PRO A 134 19.02 5.35 12.26
CA PRO A 134 19.03 5.99 13.57
C PRO A 134 17.84 5.54 14.42
N ILE A 135 17.73 4.24 14.69
CA ILE A 135 16.67 3.65 15.52
C ILE A 135 17.27 2.78 16.59
N GLU A 136 16.62 2.77 17.74
CA GLU A 136 16.94 1.89 18.85
C GLU A 136 15.68 1.34 19.52
N LYS A 137 15.86 0.23 20.22
CA LYS A 137 14.83 -0.39 21.03
C LYS A 137 15.05 0.04 22.48
N VAL A 138 14.09 0.77 23.04
CA VAL A 138 14.19 1.32 24.41
C VAL A 138 13.79 0.26 25.43
N HIS A 139 12.63 -0.37 25.21
CA HIS A 139 12.13 -1.43 26.07
C HIS A 139 11.26 -2.42 25.29
N ARG A 140 10.70 -3.42 25.99
CA ARG A 140 9.78 -4.41 25.39
C ARG A 140 8.59 -3.71 24.71
N GLY A 141 8.56 -3.76 23.38
CA GLY A 141 7.46 -3.23 22.57
C GLY A 141 7.54 -1.73 22.27
N PHE A 142 8.67 -1.07 22.58
CA PHE A 142 8.85 0.37 22.33
C PHE A 142 10.16 0.65 21.59
N TRP A 143 10.07 1.58 20.63
CA TRP A 143 11.14 1.98 19.72
C TRP A 143 11.29 3.49 19.69
N GLN A 144 12.51 3.97 19.50
CA GLN A 144 12.86 5.38 19.52
C GLN A 144 13.85 5.72 18.40
N TYR A 145 13.81 6.97 17.94
CA TYR A 145 14.82 7.54 17.07
C TYR A 145 16.09 7.89 17.84
N ARG A 146 17.22 7.33 17.43
CA ARG A 146 18.54 7.63 18.01
C ARG A 146 18.93 9.05 17.62
N ARG A 147 18.96 9.96 18.59
CA ARG A 147 19.53 11.29 18.38
C ARG A 147 21.04 11.15 18.41
N ALA A 148 21.71 11.49 17.32
CA ALA A 148 23.16 11.70 17.38
C ALA A 148 23.37 12.86 18.36
N GLU A 149 24.02 12.59 19.48
CA GLU A 149 24.40 13.64 20.42
C GLU A 149 25.24 14.67 19.66
N LYS A 150 24.71 15.90 19.53
CA LYS A 150 25.59 17.02 19.23
C LYS A 150 26.43 17.20 20.48
N THR A 151 27.65 16.68 20.47
CA THR A 151 28.69 17.06 21.43
C THR A 151 28.84 18.58 21.32
N GLN A 152 28.20 19.32 22.23
CA GLN A 152 28.56 20.70 22.49
C GLN A 152 29.95 20.67 23.13
N ARG A 153 30.97 21.03 22.36
CA ARG A 153 32.25 21.50 22.86
C ARG A 153 32.24 23.02 22.79
#